data_AF-A0A0R1XBE5-F1
#
_entry.id   AF-A0A0R1XBE5-F1
#
_cell.length_a   1.000
_cell.length_b   1.000
_cell.length_c   1.000
_cell.angle_alpha   90.00
_cell.angle_beta   90.00
_cell.angle_gamma   90.00
#
_symmetry.space_group_name_H-M   'P 1'
#
loop_
_entity.id
_entity.type
_entity.pdbx_description
1 polymer ?
#
loop_
_entity_poly.entity_id
_entity_poly.type
_entity_poly.pdbx_seq_one_letter_code
_entity_poly.pdbx_strand_id
1 'polypeptide(L)'
;MQKKNKIIIAIIVVLVVIFGGGYFYASHSVARHVPGHVYQYTSVSGNQSAYMTFAKSGDEVVVTPSKSKALKANDSQSDFEDVYHSESKQGTWNYSAKGSKLTLSKSQDGKVSLWQYNHVLALGKKLHSSSFTYQIANAGQGVDHKSTSFKQIE
;
A
#
# COMPACT_ATOMS: atom_id res chain seq x y z
N MET A 1 -25.67 40.15 2.79
CA MET A 1 -25.12 38.85 3.26
C MET A 1 -24.40 39.06 4.58
N GLN A 2 -25.05 38.66 5.67
CA GLN A 2 -24.72 39.03 7.05
C GLN A 2 -23.45 38.33 7.57
N LYS A 3 -22.66 38.98 8.44
CA LYS A 3 -21.34 38.55 8.96
C LYS A 3 -21.21 37.05 9.29
N LYS A 4 -22.29 36.39 9.74
CA LYS A 4 -22.34 34.94 10.02
C LYS A 4 -22.04 34.07 8.79
N ASN A 5 -22.52 34.44 7.59
CA ASN A 5 -22.26 33.67 6.37
C ASN A 5 -20.80 33.78 5.90
N LYS A 6 -20.13 34.92 6.16
CA LYS A 6 -18.70 35.09 5.85
C LYS A 6 -17.81 34.24 6.78
N ILE A 7 -18.19 34.12 8.05
CA ILE A 7 -17.50 33.26 9.04
C ILE A 7 -17.67 31.78 8.68
N ILE A 8 -18.88 31.35 8.31
CA ILE A 8 -19.14 29.96 7.89
C ILE A 8 -18.35 29.60 6.64
N ILE A 9 -18.32 30.48 5.63
CA ILE A 9 -17.53 30.27 4.40
C ILE A 9 -16.03 30.21 4.73
N ALA A 10 -15.52 31.06 5.62
CA ALA A 10 -14.12 31.03 6.04
C ALA A 10 -13.75 29.73 6.75
N ILE A 11 -14.62 29.21 7.63
CA ILE A 11 -14.40 27.92 8.31
C ILE A 11 -14.40 26.76 7.31
N ILE A 12 -15.33 26.75 6.34
CA ILE A 12 -15.38 25.72 5.30
C ILE A 12 -14.12 25.76 4.42
N VAL A 13 -13.64 26.94 4.04
CA VAL A 13 -12.40 27.09 3.26
C VAL A 13 -11.18 26.59 4.04
N VAL A 14 -11.07 26.91 5.33
CA VAL A 14 -9.99 26.39 6.19
C VAL A 14 -10.05 24.87 6.31
N LEU A 15 -11.24 24.28 6.48
CA LEU A 15 -11.40 22.83 6.49
C LEU A 15 -11.02 22.21 5.14
N VAL A 16 -11.42 22.79 4.00
CA VAL A 16 -11.04 22.29 2.67
C VAL A 16 -9.54 22.40 2.42
N VAL A 17 -8.85 23.43 2.93
CA VAL A 17 -7.39 23.55 2.81
C VAL A 17 -6.67 22.55 3.73
N ILE A 18 -7.15 22.33 4.96
CA ILE A 18 -6.56 21.35 5.89
C ILE A 18 -6.81 19.92 5.40
N PHE A 19 -8.04 19.58 5.03
CA PHE A 19 -8.39 18.24 4.54
C PHE A 19 -7.89 18.00 3.11
N GLY A 20 -7.96 18.99 2.22
CA GLY A 20 -7.47 18.89 0.85
C GLY A 20 -5.95 18.90 0.75
N GLY A 21 -5.27 19.73 1.55
CA GLY A 21 -3.81 19.75 1.66
C GLY A 21 -3.27 18.48 2.34
N GLY A 22 -3.93 18.01 3.40
CA GLY A 22 -3.62 16.73 4.04
C GLY A 22 -3.84 15.54 3.12
N TYR A 23 -4.93 15.51 2.35
CA TYR A 23 -5.21 14.47 1.35
C TYR A 23 -4.18 14.49 0.22
N PHE A 24 -3.81 15.67 -0.30
CA PHE A 24 -2.79 15.81 -1.33
C PHE A 24 -1.40 15.38 -0.85
N TYR A 25 -1.02 15.76 0.38
CA TYR A 25 0.23 15.36 1.01
C TYR A 25 0.27 13.85 1.28
N ALA A 26 -0.76 13.29 1.94
CA ALA A 26 -0.87 11.87 2.23
C ALA A 26 -0.93 10.99 0.97
N SER A 27 -1.48 11.55 -0.11
CA SER A 27 -1.50 10.94 -1.44
C SER A 27 -0.12 10.91 -2.10
N HIS A 28 0.67 11.98 -2.03
CA HIS A 28 2.01 12.02 -2.62
C HIS A 28 3.10 11.41 -1.73
N SER A 29 2.83 11.22 -0.44
CA SER A 29 3.79 10.68 0.52
C SER A 29 3.91 9.15 0.50
N VAL A 30 3.03 8.44 -0.21
CA VAL A 30 3.04 6.97 -0.33
C VAL A 30 4.39 6.46 -0.85
N ALA A 31 4.95 7.11 -1.88
CA ALA A 31 6.26 6.77 -2.43
C ALA A 31 7.41 6.90 -1.43
N ARG A 32 7.25 7.72 -0.37
CA ARG A 32 8.24 7.90 0.70
C ARG A 32 7.99 7.01 1.92
N HIS A 33 6.75 6.58 2.16
CA HIS A 33 6.38 5.82 3.36
C HIS A 33 6.31 4.31 3.13
N VAL A 34 6.33 3.85 1.89
CA VAL A 34 6.28 2.41 1.57
C VAL A 34 7.65 1.73 1.71
N PRO A 35 8.76 2.26 1.16
CA PRO A 35 10.05 1.58 1.20
C PRO A 35 10.57 1.35 2.62
N GLY A 36 11.19 0.19 2.87
CA GLY A 36 11.88 -0.12 4.14
C GLY A 36 10.97 -0.38 5.34
N HIS A 37 9.72 -0.78 5.09
CA HIS A 37 8.73 -1.05 6.13
C HIS A 37 7.97 -2.35 5.88
N VAL A 38 7.45 -2.95 6.97
CA VAL A 38 6.59 -4.13 6.92
C VAL A 38 5.14 -3.72 7.13
N TYR A 39 4.25 -4.19 6.25
CA TYR A 39 2.82 -3.92 6.31
C TYR A 39 2.03 -5.22 6.43
N GLN A 40 1.12 -5.26 7.39
CA GLN A 40 0.09 -6.29 7.50
C GLN A 40 -1.14 -5.87 6.68
N TYR A 41 -1.53 -6.73 5.75
CA TYR A 41 -2.84 -6.75 5.13
C TYR A 41 -3.71 -7.77 5.87
N THR A 42 -4.90 -7.36 6.28
CA THR A 42 -5.92 -8.26 6.81
C THR A 42 -7.07 -8.30 5.83
N SER A 43 -7.44 -9.50 5.38
CA SER A 43 -8.62 -9.71 4.55
C SER A 43 -9.88 -9.17 5.22
N VAL A 44 -10.89 -8.81 4.43
CA VAL A 44 -12.18 -8.26 4.92
C VAL A 44 -12.89 -9.23 5.87
N SER A 45 -12.66 -10.54 5.74
CA SER A 45 -13.21 -11.57 6.64
C SER A 45 -12.42 -11.73 7.94
N GLY A 46 -11.29 -11.04 8.12
CA GLY A 46 -10.46 -11.12 9.33
C GLY A 46 -9.65 -12.42 9.48
N ASN A 47 -9.96 -13.46 8.71
CA ASN A 47 -9.43 -14.81 8.90
C ASN A 47 -8.08 -15.07 8.22
N GLN A 48 -7.66 -14.17 7.32
CA GLN A 48 -6.40 -14.28 6.60
C GLN A 48 -5.64 -12.96 6.68
N SER A 49 -4.38 -13.05 7.10
CA SER A 49 -3.42 -11.94 7.06
C SER A 49 -2.28 -12.28 6.10
N ALA A 50 -1.86 -11.30 5.32
CA ALA A 50 -0.64 -11.34 4.53
C ALA A 50 0.30 -10.24 5.03
N TYR A 51 1.59 -10.49 5.01
CA TYR A 51 2.62 -9.56 5.43
C TYR A 51 3.49 -9.21 4.23
N MET A 52 3.73 -7.92 4.05
CA MET A 52 4.49 -7.39 2.94
C MET A 52 5.68 -6.59 3.47
N THR A 53 6.89 -7.01 3.14
CA THR A 53 8.10 -6.28 3.48
C THR A 53 8.62 -5.62 2.21
N PHE A 54 8.67 -4.30 2.20
CA PHE A 54 9.13 -3.53 1.05
C PHE A 54 10.64 -3.29 1.15
N ALA A 55 11.36 -3.49 0.05
CA ALA A 55 12.79 -3.23 -0.01
C ALA A 55 13.10 -1.78 0.42
N LYS A 56 14.23 -1.57 1.12
CA LYS A 56 14.71 -0.23 1.50
C LYS A 56 15.08 0.59 0.25
N SER A 57 15.51 -0.08 -0.80
CA SER A 57 15.79 0.48 -2.13
C SER A 57 15.39 -0.52 -3.21
N GLY A 58 14.91 -0.02 -4.35
CA GLY A 58 14.43 -0.87 -5.45
C GLY A 58 12.92 -1.08 -5.43
N ASP A 59 12.46 -1.97 -6.28
CA ASP A 59 11.04 -2.26 -6.50
C ASP A 59 10.63 -3.64 -5.97
N GLU A 60 11.47 -4.31 -5.19
CA GLU A 60 11.19 -5.65 -4.67
C GLU A 60 10.33 -5.60 -3.40
N VAL A 61 9.46 -6.60 -3.24
CA VAL A 61 8.64 -6.77 -2.04
C VAL A 61 8.52 -8.25 -1.69
N VAL A 62 8.72 -8.60 -0.43
CA VAL A 62 8.44 -9.94 0.09
C VAL A 62 6.97 -9.99 0.48
N VAL A 63 6.19 -10.93 -0.06
CA VAL A 63 4.79 -11.15 0.33
C VAL A 63 4.66 -12.55 0.91
N THR A 64 4.32 -12.66 2.19
CA THR A 64 4.28 -13.95 2.90
C THR A 64 3.14 -14.01 3.93
N PRO A 65 2.53 -15.19 4.17
CA PRO A 65 1.60 -15.36 5.28
C PRO A 65 2.30 -15.42 6.66
N SER A 66 3.63 -15.53 6.70
CA SER A 66 4.40 -15.65 7.94
C SER A 66 4.88 -14.29 8.45
N LYS A 67 4.33 -13.85 9.60
CA LYS A 67 4.77 -12.61 10.25
C LYS A 67 6.28 -12.60 10.55
N SER A 68 6.82 -13.72 11.04
CA SER A 68 8.23 -13.81 11.42
C SER A 68 9.16 -13.69 10.21
N LYS A 69 8.82 -14.31 9.07
CA LYS A 69 9.60 -14.15 7.83
C LYS A 69 9.58 -12.71 7.33
N ALA A 70 8.42 -12.04 7.41
CA ALA A 70 8.30 -10.65 7.00
C ALA A 70 9.13 -9.70 7.87
N LEU A 71 9.12 -9.90 9.20
CA LEU A 71 9.97 -9.13 10.10
C LEU A 71 11.46 -9.40 9.87
N LYS A 72 11.84 -10.68 9.69
CA LYS A 72 13.22 -11.04 9.35
C LYS A 72 13.70 -10.30 8.09
N ALA A 73 12.89 -10.29 7.04
CA ALA A 73 13.21 -9.58 5.80
C ALA A 73 13.41 -8.06 6.00
N ASN A 74 12.96 -7.48 7.11
CA ASN A 74 13.11 -6.05 7.40
C ASN A 74 14.38 -5.74 8.23
N ASP A 75 14.98 -6.75 8.86
CA ASP A 75 16.12 -6.59 9.77
C ASP A 75 17.33 -5.99 9.04
N SER A 76 17.73 -6.61 7.93
CA SER A 76 18.88 -6.17 7.12
C SER A 76 18.63 -6.34 5.62
N GLN A 77 19.47 -5.71 4.79
CA GLN A 77 19.41 -5.88 3.33
C GLN A 77 19.71 -7.33 2.92
N SER A 78 20.68 -7.99 3.58
CA SER A 78 20.98 -9.41 3.33
C SER A 78 19.83 -10.32 3.74
N ASP A 79 19.18 -10.06 4.89
CA ASP A 79 18.01 -10.85 5.30
C ASP A 79 16.83 -10.64 4.34
N PHE A 80 16.66 -9.43 3.80
CA PHE A 80 15.67 -9.15 2.78
C PHE A 80 15.91 -10.01 1.54
N GLU A 81 17.12 -9.95 0.97
CA GLU A 81 17.51 -10.69 -0.24
C GLU A 81 17.36 -12.20 -0.04
N ASP A 82 17.81 -12.73 1.10
CA ASP A 82 17.66 -14.14 1.45
C ASP A 82 16.19 -14.58 1.45
N VAL A 83 15.32 -13.82 2.12
CA VAL A 83 13.89 -14.14 2.20
C VAL A 83 13.25 -13.97 0.82
N TYR A 84 13.55 -12.89 0.10
CA TYR A 84 13.03 -12.62 -1.25
C TYR A 84 13.37 -13.75 -2.23
N HIS A 85 14.65 -14.15 -2.29
CA HIS A 85 15.09 -15.27 -3.13
C HIS A 85 14.45 -16.59 -2.69
N SER A 86 14.29 -16.83 -1.38
CA SER A 86 13.62 -18.05 -0.90
C SER A 86 12.15 -18.15 -1.33
N GLU A 87 11.42 -17.02 -1.31
CA GLU A 87 10.00 -16.95 -1.69
C GLU A 87 9.80 -16.85 -3.21
N SER A 88 10.82 -16.37 -3.95
CA SER A 88 10.79 -16.24 -5.43
C SER A 88 10.51 -17.55 -6.17
N LYS A 89 10.75 -18.71 -5.54
CA LYS A 89 10.37 -20.03 -6.07
C LYS A 89 8.87 -20.16 -6.34
N GLN A 90 8.04 -19.35 -5.67
CA GLN A 90 6.59 -19.31 -5.85
C GLN A 90 6.13 -18.10 -6.68
N GLY A 91 7.07 -17.41 -7.34
CA GLY A 91 6.88 -16.18 -8.10
C GLY A 91 7.56 -14.98 -7.44
N THR A 92 8.08 -14.07 -8.26
CA THR A 92 8.71 -12.83 -7.81
C THR A 92 7.65 -11.75 -7.63
N TRP A 93 7.83 -10.96 -6.58
CA TRP A 93 6.94 -9.86 -6.27
C TRP A 93 7.69 -8.53 -6.39
N ASN A 94 7.06 -7.56 -7.04
CA ASN A 94 7.57 -6.20 -7.14
C ASN A 94 6.46 -5.20 -6.83
N TYR A 95 6.84 -3.98 -6.47
CA TYR A 95 5.92 -2.90 -6.17
C TYR A 95 6.29 -1.60 -6.88
N SER A 96 5.30 -0.74 -7.08
CA SER A 96 5.50 0.63 -7.52
C SER A 96 4.58 1.55 -6.74
N ALA A 97 5.17 2.52 -6.04
CA ALA A 97 4.45 3.56 -5.33
C ALA A 97 4.65 4.89 -6.06
N LYS A 98 3.59 5.40 -6.71
CA LYS A 98 3.64 6.65 -7.49
C LYS A 98 2.40 7.49 -7.26
N GLY A 99 2.58 8.69 -6.71
CA GLY A 99 1.46 9.51 -6.25
C GLY A 99 0.58 8.71 -5.29
N SER A 100 -0.74 8.83 -5.43
CA SER A 100 -1.74 8.11 -4.60
C SER A 100 -2.01 6.67 -5.06
N LYS A 101 -1.04 6.01 -5.70
CA LYS A 101 -1.19 4.64 -6.18
C LYS A 101 -0.08 3.77 -5.65
N LEU A 102 -0.46 2.59 -5.17
CA LEU A 102 0.46 1.50 -4.85
C LEU A 102 0.10 0.32 -5.73
N THR A 103 1.03 -0.11 -6.57
CA THR A 103 0.86 -1.28 -7.43
C THR A 103 1.73 -2.39 -6.90
N LEU A 104 1.18 -3.59 -6.74
CA LEU A 104 1.90 -4.83 -6.53
C LEU A 104 1.81 -5.65 -7.82
N SER A 105 2.91 -6.27 -8.19
CA SER A 105 2.98 -7.21 -9.30
C SER A 105 3.56 -8.53 -8.81
N LYS A 106 3.01 -9.63 -9.32
CA LYS A 106 3.57 -10.96 -9.13
C LYS A 106 3.88 -11.56 -10.49
N SER A 107 5.15 -11.87 -10.75
CA SER A 107 5.56 -12.63 -11.92
C SER A 107 5.76 -14.09 -11.54
N GLN A 108 5.06 -14.99 -12.22
CA GLN A 108 5.15 -16.42 -11.98
C GLN A 108 4.87 -17.17 -13.29
N ASP A 109 5.70 -18.15 -13.64
CA ASP A 109 5.53 -19.02 -14.82
C ASP A 109 5.33 -18.23 -16.13
N GLY A 110 6.08 -17.13 -16.30
CA GLY A 110 5.99 -16.24 -17.46
C GLY A 110 4.72 -15.39 -17.54
N LYS A 111 3.89 -15.41 -16.48
CA LYS A 111 2.66 -14.63 -16.38
C LYS A 111 2.78 -13.58 -15.28
N VAL A 112 2.18 -12.42 -15.50
CA VAL A 112 2.18 -11.32 -14.53
C VAL A 112 0.75 -11.08 -14.04
N SER A 113 0.61 -11.01 -12.71
CA SER A 113 -0.60 -10.53 -12.04
C SER A 113 -0.33 -9.18 -11.39
N LEU A 114 -1.33 -8.30 -11.40
CA LEU A 114 -1.23 -6.92 -10.91
C LEU A 114 -2.37 -6.61 -9.95
N TRP A 115 -2.03 -5.88 -8.88
CA TRP A 115 -2.97 -5.28 -7.93
C TRP A 115 -2.60 -3.83 -7.73
N GLN A 116 -3.39 -2.90 -8.27
CA GLN A 116 -3.22 -1.47 -8.09
C GLN A 116 -4.22 -0.95 -7.06
N TYR A 117 -3.72 -0.59 -5.89
CA TYR A 117 -4.46 0.15 -4.88
C TYR A 117 -4.53 1.62 -5.29
N ASN A 118 -5.76 2.14 -5.39
CA ASN A 118 -6.06 3.50 -5.83
C ASN A 118 -6.35 4.41 -4.64
N HIS A 119 -6.11 5.71 -4.82
CA HIS A 119 -6.35 6.74 -3.80
C HIS A 119 -5.74 6.37 -2.44
N VAL A 120 -4.51 5.87 -2.47
CA VAL A 120 -3.76 5.47 -1.28
C VAL A 120 -3.38 6.72 -0.48
N LEU A 121 -3.74 6.71 0.80
CA LEU A 121 -3.39 7.73 1.77
C LEU A 121 -2.47 7.10 2.81
N ALA A 122 -1.27 7.66 2.99
CA ALA A 122 -0.39 7.31 4.09
C ALA A 122 -0.71 8.18 5.32
N LEU A 123 -1.19 7.55 6.39
CA LEU A 123 -1.62 8.17 7.64
C LEU A 123 -0.86 7.54 8.81
N GLY A 124 0.33 8.08 9.10
CA GLY A 124 1.23 7.53 10.13
C GLY A 124 1.64 6.09 9.79
N LYS A 125 1.41 5.15 10.72
CA LYS A 125 1.68 3.70 10.56
C LYS A 125 0.60 2.94 9.76
N LYS A 126 -0.20 3.63 8.94
CA LYS A 126 -1.28 3.00 8.15
C LYS A 126 -1.30 3.53 6.72
N LEU A 127 -1.56 2.63 5.77
CA LEU A 127 -1.92 2.99 4.40
C LEU A 127 -3.39 2.64 4.21
N HIS A 128 -4.17 3.57 3.65
CA HIS A 128 -5.58 3.34 3.35
C HIS A 128 -5.84 3.58 1.87
N SER A 129 -6.44 2.62 1.20
CA SER A 129 -6.89 2.70 -0.19
C SER A 129 -8.40 2.64 -0.24
N SER A 130 -9.03 3.43 -1.12
CA SER A 130 -10.49 3.44 -1.28
C SER A 130 -11.01 2.43 -2.31
N SER A 131 -10.15 1.90 -3.17
CA SER A 131 -10.48 0.89 -4.18
C SER A 131 -9.22 0.21 -4.69
N PHE A 132 -9.33 -0.99 -5.25
CA PHE A 132 -8.22 -1.62 -5.93
C PHE A 132 -8.64 -2.16 -7.30
N THR A 133 -7.75 -2.01 -8.28
CA THR A 133 -7.86 -2.61 -9.61
C THR A 133 -6.99 -3.84 -9.63
N TYR A 134 -7.48 -4.94 -10.18
CA TYR A 134 -6.70 -6.16 -10.33
C TYR A 134 -6.71 -6.64 -11.77
N GLN A 135 -5.62 -7.29 -12.16
CA GLN A 135 -5.49 -8.07 -13.38
C GLN A 135 -4.71 -9.32 -13.01
N ILE A 136 -5.40 -10.44 -12.84
CA ILE A 136 -4.80 -11.68 -12.37
C ILE A 136 -4.70 -12.64 -13.54
N ALA A 137 -3.50 -13.16 -13.74
CA ALA A 137 -3.25 -14.14 -14.80
C ALA A 137 -4.22 -15.33 -14.66
N ASN A 138 -4.95 -15.63 -15.73
CA ASN A 138 -5.97 -16.69 -15.81
C ASN A 138 -7.24 -16.50 -14.94
N ALA A 139 -7.37 -15.41 -14.18
CA ALA A 139 -8.56 -15.13 -13.36
C ALA A 139 -9.30 -13.83 -13.78
N GLY A 140 -8.77 -13.09 -14.75
CA GLY A 140 -9.41 -11.91 -15.33
C GLY A 140 -8.99 -10.60 -14.68
N GLN A 141 -9.75 -9.54 -14.98
CA GLN A 141 -9.45 -8.18 -14.53
C GLN A 141 -10.72 -7.48 -14.04
N GLY A 142 -10.56 -6.54 -13.12
CA GLY A 142 -11.69 -5.80 -12.56
C GLY A 142 -11.28 -4.69 -11.60
N VAL A 143 -12.30 -3.98 -11.10
CA VAL A 143 -12.16 -2.98 -10.06
C VAL A 143 -13.03 -3.39 -8.88
N ASP A 144 -12.44 -3.46 -7.70
CA ASP A 144 -13.15 -3.60 -6.45
C ASP A 144 -13.16 -2.24 -5.75
N HIS A 145 -14.36 -1.77 -5.41
CA HIS A 145 -14.58 -0.50 -4.74
C HIS A 145 -14.51 -0.60 -3.20
N LYS A 146 -14.03 -1.73 -2.67
CA LYS A 146 -13.80 -1.91 -1.24
C LYS A 146 -12.56 -1.15 -0.80
N SER A 147 -12.67 -0.54 0.38
CA SER A 147 -11.53 0.04 1.05
C SER A 147 -10.60 -1.06 1.57
N THR A 148 -9.30 -0.80 1.45
CA THR A 148 -8.24 -1.68 1.95
C THR A 148 -7.35 -0.89 2.89
N SER A 149 -7.06 -1.46 4.05
CA SER A 149 -6.14 -0.88 5.03
C SER A 149 -4.94 -1.77 5.24
N PHE A 150 -3.76 -1.16 5.25
CA PHE A 150 -2.51 -1.79 5.60
C PHE A 150 -1.99 -1.16 6.88
N LYS A 151 -1.57 -2.00 7.83
CA LYS A 151 -1.00 -1.52 9.09
C LYS A 151 0.49 -1.83 9.10
N GLN A 152 1.31 -0.81 9.27
CA GLN A 152 2.73 -0.99 9.48
C GLN A 152 2.97 -1.73 10.80
N ILE A 153 3.84 -2.73 10.77
CA ILE A 153 4.24 -3.53 11.92
C ILE A 153 5.77 -3.47 12.08
N GLU A 154 6.21 -3.70 13.31
CA GLU A 154 7.60 -3.80 13.76
C GLU A 154 7.71 -5.04 14.65
#